data_AF-A0A158B9Y8-F1
#
_entry.id   AF-A0A158B9Y8-F1
#
_cell.length_a   1.000
_cell.length_b   1.000
_cell.length_c   1.000
_cell.angle_alpha   90.00
_cell.angle_beta   90.00
_cell.angle_gamma   90.00
#
_symmetry.space_group_name_H-M   'P 1'
#
loop_
_entity.id
_entity.type
_entity.pdbx_description
1 polymer ?
#
loop_
_entity_poly.entity_id
_entity_poly.type
_entity_poly.pdbx_seq_one_letter_code
_entity_poly.pdbx_strand_id
1 'polypeptide(L)' 'MNDDTEDIMSEQTDRLTPPKQTLEDPNVADRRLSEEQMRGMKSEPDPPEPGKKGKLPDPVEVGEAG' A
#
# COMPACT_ATOMS: atom_id res chain seq x y z
N MET A 1 17.62 -39.43 -15.72
CA MET A 1 17.51 -37.99 -16.01
C MET A 1 16.42 -37.49 -15.09
N ASN A 2 16.76 -37.08 -13.87
CA ASN A 2 17.25 -35.74 -13.52
C ASN A 2 16.34 -34.68 -14.13
N ASP A 3 15.48 -34.08 -13.32
CA ASP A 3 15.71 -32.70 -12.90
C ASP A 3 14.79 -32.38 -11.72
N ASP A 4 15.42 -32.38 -10.55
CA ASP A 4 14.99 -31.69 -9.35
C ASP A 4 14.48 -30.28 -9.70
N THR A 5 13.17 -30.06 -9.60
CA THR A 5 12.62 -28.71 -9.50
C THR A 5 12.24 -28.46 -8.05
N GLU A 6 13.25 -28.46 -7.20
CA GLU A 6 13.24 -27.74 -5.93
C GLU A 6 13.39 -26.25 -6.27
N ASP A 7 12.27 -25.51 -6.36
CA ASP A 7 12.31 -24.05 -6.40
C ASP A 7 11.15 -23.48 -5.55
N ILE A 8 11.53 -23.19 -4.31
CA ILE A 8 11.00 -22.17 -3.41
C ILE A 8 9.53 -22.33 -2.99
N MET A 9 9.32 -23.24 -2.03
CA MET A 9 8.44 -22.91 -0.90
C MET A 9 8.92 -21.58 -0.33
N SER A 10 8.37 -20.46 -0.84
CA SER A 10 8.48 -19.18 -0.16
C SER A 10 7.99 -19.46 1.25
N GLU A 11 8.90 -19.45 2.23
CA GLU A 11 8.56 -19.62 3.63
C GLU A 11 7.52 -18.54 3.95
N GLN A 12 6.23 -18.88 3.78
CA GLN A 12 5.15 -18.13 4.36
C GLN A 12 5.38 -18.32 5.85
N THR A 13 6.13 -17.40 6.44
CA THR A 13 6.37 -17.42 7.86
C THR A 13 4.98 -17.50 8.49
N ASP A 14 4.71 -18.55 9.28
CA ASP A 14 3.50 -18.77 10.10
C ASP A 14 3.36 -17.69 11.20
N ARG A 15 3.92 -16.50 10.95
CA ARG A 15 3.71 -15.29 11.73
C ARG A 15 2.23 -14.97 11.61
N LEU A 16 1.50 -15.40 12.63
CA LEU A 16 0.17 -14.93 12.91
C LEU A 16 0.16 -13.42 12.73
N THR A 17 -0.79 -12.94 11.94
CA THR A 17 -1.03 -11.51 11.83
C THR A 17 -1.28 -11.00 13.25
N PRO A 18 -0.63 -9.91 13.70
CA PRO A 18 -0.95 -9.31 14.99
C PRO A 18 -2.46 -9.11 15.12
N PRO A 19 -3.02 -9.28 16.33
CA PRO A 19 -4.45 -9.14 16.53
C PRO A 19 -4.90 -7.77 16.04
N LYS A 20 -6.02 -7.75 15.31
CA LYS A 20 -6.63 -6.49 14.90
C LYS A 20 -7.01 -5.72 16.16
N GLN A 21 -6.47 -4.52 16.26
CA GLN A 21 -6.77 -3.64 17.37
C GLN A 21 -8.27 -3.27 17.33
N THR A 22 -8.95 -3.46 18.45
CA THR A 22 -10.40 -3.29 18.64
C THR A 22 -10.74 -1.93 19.25
N LEU A 23 -12.02 -1.55 19.26
CA LEU A 23 -12.49 -0.34 19.95
C LEU A 23 -12.50 -0.47 21.48
N GLU A 24 -12.25 -1.68 21.98
CA GLU A 24 -12.20 -2.02 23.40
C GLU A 24 -10.77 -1.94 23.95
N ASP A 25 -9.77 -1.69 23.10
CA ASP A 25 -8.40 -1.60 23.54
C ASP A 25 -8.18 -0.38 24.46
N PRO A 26 -7.43 -0.53 25.56
CA PRO A 26 -7.28 0.53 26.57
C PRO A 26 -6.63 1.81 26.03
N ASN A 27 -5.90 1.72 24.91
CA ASN A 27 -5.21 2.83 24.24
C ASN A 27 -5.96 3.34 22.99
N VAL A 28 -7.25 3.04 22.83
CA VAL A 28 -8.04 3.52 21.68
C VAL A 28 -8.05 5.04 21.57
N ALA A 29 -7.96 5.75 22.71
CA ALA A 29 -7.88 7.21 22.74
C ALA A 29 -6.61 7.75 22.05
N ASP A 30 -5.47 7.07 22.16
CA ASP A 30 -4.19 7.49 21.61
C ASP A 30 -4.16 7.48 20.06
N ARG A 31 -5.11 6.75 19.46
CA ARG A 31 -5.25 6.63 17.99
C ARG A 31 -6.31 7.55 17.41
N ARG A 32 -7.10 8.23 18.24
CA ARG A 32 -8.09 9.18 17.73
C ARG A 32 -7.34 10.40 17.22
N LEU A 33 -7.42 10.62 15.91
CA LEU A 33 -6.95 11.85 15.30
C LEU A 33 -7.74 13.01 15.91
N SER A 34 -7.05 14.11 16.25
CA SER A 34 -7.72 15.33 16.66
C SER A 34 -8.61 15.86 15.52
N GLU A 35 -9.58 16.71 15.85
CA GLU A 35 -10.46 17.33 14.85
C GLU A 35 -9.68 18.07 13.76
N GLU A 36 -8.56 18.70 14.14
CA GLU A 36 -7.64 19.37 13.23
C GLU A 36 -6.91 18.39 12.30
N GLN A 37 -6.41 17.28 12.82
CA GLN A 37 -5.76 16.23 12.01
C GLN A 37 -6.75 15.57 11.04
N MET A 38 -8.00 15.37 11.45
CA MET A 38 -9.05 14.84 10.57
C MET A 38 -9.42 15.80 9.44
N ARG A 39 -9.28 17.11 9.64
CA ARG A 39 -9.58 18.12 8.61
C ARG A 39 -8.57 18.09 7.46
N GLY A 40 -7.30 17.84 7.77
CA GLY A 40 -6.23 17.69 6.77
C GLY A 40 -6.52 16.55 5.79
N MET A 41 -6.96 15.40 6.30
CA MET A 41 -7.31 14.22 5.47
C MET A 41 -8.51 14.47 4.55
N LYS A 42 -9.47 15.31 4.96
CA LYS A 42 -10.61 15.69 4.10
C LYS A 42 -10.24 16.63 2.97
N SER A 43 -9.05 17.23 3.03
CA SER A 43 -8.57 18.21 2.07
C SER A 43 -7.63 17.58 1.03
N GLU A 44 -7.42 16.26 1.10
CA GLU A 44 -6.67 15.52 0.10
C GLU A 44 -7.49 15.42 -1.20
N PRO A 45 -6.85 15.54 -2.38
CA PRO A 45 -7.53 15.33 -3.64
C PRO A 45 -8.01 13.88 -3.75
N ASP A 46 -9.11 13.66 -4.46
CA ASP A 46 -9.62 12.32 -4.72
C ASP A 46 -8.50 11.43 -5.31
N PRO A 47 -8.42 10.15 -4.90
CA PRO A 47 -7.46 9.24 -5.50
C PRO A 47 -7.69 9.17 -7.01
N PRO A 48 -6.63 9.02 -7.82
CA PRO A 48 -6.78 8.91 -9.25
C PRO A 48 -7.68 7.72 -9.58
N GLU A 49 -8.62 7.90 -10.50
CA GLU A 49 -9.48 6.79 -10.91
C GLU A 49 -8.61 5.64 -11.46
N PRO A 50 -8.78 4.42 -10.94
CA PRO A 50 -8.02 3.27 -11.43
C PRO A 50 -8.35 3.04 -12.90
N GLY A 51 -7.32 3.03 -13.74
CA GLY A 51 -7.49 2.81 -15.18
C GLY A 51 -7.62 4.07 -16.03
N LYS A 52 -7.28 5.27 -15.51
CA LYS A 52 -6.83 6.36 -16.38
C LYS A 52 -5.51 5.97 -17.05
N LYS A 53 -5.63 5.13 -18.08
CA LYS A 53 -4.62 4.90 -19.11
C LYS A 53 -4.54 6.17 -19.95
N GLY A 54 -4.17 7.29 -19.33
CA GLY A 54 -3.53 8.35 -20.09
C GLY A 54 -2.40 7.66 -20.85
N LYS A 55 -2.34 7.85 -22.16
CA LYS A 55 -1.28 7.28 -22.98
C LYS A 55 0.03 7.76 -22.35
N LEU A 56 0.72 6.90 -21.60
CA LEU A 56 2.03 7.23 -21.08
C LEU A 56 2.87 7.59 -22.31
N PRO A 57 3.59 8.72 -22.29
CA PRO A 57 4.43 9.07 -23.42
C PRO A 57 5.42 7.93 -23.66
N ASP A 58 5.75 7.70 -24.94
CA ASP A 58 6.65 6.62 -25.32
C ASP A 58 7.99 6.83 -24.58
N PRO A 59 8.53 5.82 -23.85
CA PRO A 59 9.80 5.93 -23.15
C PRO A 59 10.95 6.48 -24.00
N VAL A 60 10.89 6.26 -25.33
CA VAL A 60 11.85 6.79 -26.30
C VAL A 60 11.72 8.31 -26.48
N GLU A 61 10.52 8.86 -26.34
CA GLU A 61 10.24 10.30 -26.43
C GLU A 61 10.43 11.06 -25.10
N VAL A 62 10.44 10.36 -23.95
CA VAL A 62 10.57 10.99 -22.61
C VAL A 62 12.03 11.18 -22.16
N GLY A 63 13.00 11.08 -23.07
CA GLY A 63 14.43 11.00 -22.75
C GLY A 63 15.32 11.87 -23.62
N GLU A 64 15.11 13.18 -23.64
CA GLU A 64 16.14 14.17 -24.02
C GLU A 64 15.76 15.61 -23.63
N ALA A 65 15.17 15.81 -22.45
CA ALA A 65 15.08 17.13 -21.84
C ALA A 65 15.98 17.15 -20.60
N GLY A 66 17.28 17.33 -20.86
CA GLY A 66 18.21 17.83 -19.84
C GLY A 66 17.98 19.31 -19.59
#